data_AF-A0A383WJE7-F1
#
_entry.id   AF-A0A383WJE7-F1
#
_cell.length_a   1.000
_cell.length_b   1.000
_cell.length_c   1.000
_cell.angle_alpha   90.00
_cell.angle_beta   90.00
_cell.angle_gamma   90.00
#
_symmetry.space_group_name_H-M   'P 1'
#
loop_
_entity.id
_entity.type
_entity.pdbx_description
1 polymer ?
#
loop_
_entity_poly.entity_id
_entity_poly.type
_entity_poly.pdbx_seq_one_letter_code
_entity_poly.pdbx_strand_id
1 'polypeptide(L)'
;MGRAGSNASLGSARSNKSSTYRTVARDSYVDDSLFGNKSPSPSKDVKQQPQSPGATAKATKSMYRSALVKAERRPEVVTLTEADLQRMLADAPIMTAEQVSSMRHAAEERKEAERAAAKARKEKMLRLEEEARKQAPPTESQVVRAQVDNATLSRAHQLLEEEKDEVKHMNQMVQYAKCVAVRDKQMQEKMSAMLAEEEEQKRLDLMMEIERLRALEAYQARDVQRREEQARSAAILQEQLAERQRQRLREEEMRDQERMAMARELERLQHEEAAAAAAKKARAAALMEEVAASNAEQIERKKQLEQQEWEEEMRIAEYIRRKDAREQALAAEKEAIAREKEMEVARLRAMQEKQADHQSEQDELRARRYQEAKEREWRAKERAAAERQAAMMADLAAAREAQMRSKLVAQATMAQVEQTEFMRVLTVNQEKEEQQRSQAAAQHQISEAYKRDLLGQIQAHAEAKRAERASYLEEGNKIRQVQQQEKASLEEIKARKLQELACSGVPEKYQAELARMRIKSAK
;
A
#
# COMPACT_ATOMS: atom_id res chain seq x y z
N MET A 1 -14.06 -37.12 32.06
CA MET A 1 -14.43 -35.71 32.29
C MET A 1 -13.74 -34.83 31.26
N GLY A 2 -14.44 -33.82 30.72
CA GLY A 2 -13.92 -32.89 29.69
C GLY A 2 -14.50 -33.19 28.31
N ARG A 3 -15.80 -32.96 28.08
CA ARG A 3 -16.42 -31.74 27.52
C ARG A 3 -15.86 -31.31 26.16
N ALA A 4 -16.74 -31.44 25.17
CA ALA A 4 -16.61 -31.09 23.77
C ALA A 4 -16.40 -29.59 23.53
N GLY A 5 -15.49 -29.29 22.59
CA GLY A 5 -15.44 -28.04 21.85
C GLY A 5 -16.00 -28.26 20.45
N SER A 6 -17.05 -27.52 20.14
CA SER A 6 -17.86 -27.56 18.92
C SER A 6 -17.18 -26.91 17.71
N ASN A 7 -17.37 -27.55 16.56
CA ASN A 7 -17.18 -27.01 15.22
C ASN A 7 -17.90 -25.67 14.99
N ALA A 8 -17.22 -24.75 14.30
CA ALA A 8 -17.87 -23.67 13.57
C ALA A 8 -17.17 -23.47 12.22
N SER A 9 -17.79 -24.01 11.18
CA SER A 9 -17.63 -23.61 9.79
C SER A 9 -18.26 -22.23 9.57
N LEU A 10 -17.53 -21.29 8.99
CA LEU A 10 -18.15 -20.10 8.38
C LEU A 10 -17.56 -19.88 7.00
N GLY A 11 -18.45 -20.10 6.02
CA GLY A 11 -18.22 -19.86 4.62
C GLY A 11 -18.24 -18.38 4.26
N SER A 12 -17.67 -18.16 3.07
CA SER A 12 -17.71 -16.98 2.22
C SER A 12 -19.03 -16.19 2.29
N ALA A 13 -18.94 -14.95 2.73
CA ALA A 13 -19.94 -13.92 2.47
C ALA A 13 -19.30 -12.81 1.62
N ARG A 14 -19.64 -12.80 0.33
CA ARG A 14 -19.35 -11.71 -0.61
C ARG A 14 -20.09 -10.44 -0.15
N SER A 15 -19.36 -9.38 0.16
CA SER A 15 -19.94 -8.04 0.30
C SER A 15 -20.07 -7.39 -1.09
N ASN A 16 -21.30 -7.22 -1.56
CA ASN A 16 -21.64 -6.31 -2.65
C ASN A 16 -21.27 -4.87 -2.24
N LYS A 17 -20.33 -4.24 -2.95
CA LYS A 17 -20.16 -2.79 -2.94
C LYS A 17 -20.87 -2.22 -4.17
N SER A 18 -22.05 -1.65 -3.92
CA SER A 18 -22.68 -0.67 -4.77
C SER A 18 -22.21 0.74 -4.39
N SER A 19 -22.31 1.66 -5.36
CA SER A 19 -22.04 3.11 -5.27
C SER A 19 -20.56 3.51 -5.18
N THR A 20 -20.07 4.53 -5.90
CA THR A 20 -20.74 5.69 -6.48
C THR A 20 -19.79 6.34 -7.50
N TYR A 21 -20.24 6.62 -8.71
CA TYR A 21 -19.55 7.58 -9.58
C TYR A 21 -19.72 8.98 -8.98
N ARG A 22 -18.61 9.65 -8.72
CA ARG A 22 -18.57 11.04 -8.25
C ARG A 22 -18.89 11.96 -9.43
N THR A 23 -20.14 12.41 -9.49
CA THR A 23 -20.56 13.50 -10.38
C THR A 23 -19.99 14.80 -9.83
N VAL A 24 -19.08 15.43 -10.57
CA VAL A 24 -18.55 16.76 -10.25
C VAL A 24 -19.30 17.74 -11.13
N ALA A 25 -20.22 18.48 -10.49
CA ALA A 25 -21.04 19.57 -11.03
C ALA A 25 -22.14 19.18 -12.05
N ARG A 26 -23.37 19.66 -11.80
CA ARG A 26 -24.54 19.49 -12.68
C ARG A 26 -25.09 20.82 -13.22
N ASP A 27 -24.44 21.94 -12.91
CA ASP A 27 -24.74 23.26 -13.45
C ASP A 27 -23.42 24.01 -13.67
N SER A 28 -22.89 23.97 -14.89
CA SER A 28 -21.89 24.92 -15.35
C SER A 28 -22.60 25.99 -16.17
N TYR A 29 -22.92 27.11 -15.54
CA TYR A 29 -23.30 28.32 -16.25
C TYR A 29 -22.04 28.87 -16.90
N VAL A 30 -21.80 28.46 -18.15
CA VAL A 30 -20.75 29.02 -19.01
C VAL A 30 -21.38 30.18 -19.76
N ASP A 31 -20.86 31.38 -19.50
CA ASP A 31 -21.24 32.61 -20.16
C ASP A 31 -20.71 32.61 -21.61
N ASP A 32 -21.61 32.35 -22.56
CA ASP A 32 -21.32 32.29 -24.01
C ASP A 32 -21.18 33.69 -24.65
N SER A 33 -21.01 34.76 -23.86
CA SER A 33 -20.78 36.11 -24.42
C SER A 33 -19.31 36.44 -24.72
N LEU A 34 -18.37 35.50 -24.56
CA LEU A 34 -16.92 35.81 -24.61
C LEU A 34 -16.20 35.50 -25.93
N PHE A 35 -16.84 34.87 -26.93
CA PHE A 35 -16.20 34.59 -28.22
C PHE A 35 -17.07 35.02 -29.40
N GLY A 36 -17.01 36.32 -29.71
CA GLY A 36 -17.46 36.81 -31.00
C GLY A 36 -16.46 36.46 -32.10
N ASN A 37 -16.90 35.78 -33.16
CA ASN A 37 -16.66 36.30 -34.50
C ASN A 37 -17.57 35.72 -35.60
N LYS A 38 -17.74 36.56 -36.62
CA LYS A 38 -18.73 36.54 -37.69
C LYS A 38 -18.25 35.81 -38.96
N SER A 39 -19.20 35.10 -39.59
CA SER A 39 -19.45 34.96 -41.06
C SER A 39 -18.49 34.08 -41.91
N PRO A 40 -18.79 33.75 -43.20
CA PRO A 40 -20.07 33.64 -43.94
C PRO A 40 -20.22 32.37 -44.85
N SER A 41 -21.43 32.18 -45.42
CA SER A 41 -21.78 31.56 -46.74
C SER A 41 -22.04 30.02 -46.81
N PRO A 42 -22.64 29.47 -47.90
CA PRO A 42 -23.91 29.83 -48.58
C PRO A 42 -24.77 28.61 -49.05
N SER A 43 -26.01 28.89 -49.52
CA SER A 43 -26.84 28.13 -50.50
C SER A 43 -27.36 26.71 -50.14
N LYS A 44 -28.57 26.22 -50.50
CA LYS A 44 -29.60 26.60 -51.51
C LYS A 44 -30.90 25.80 -51.23
N ASP A 45 -32.05 26.38 -51.60
CA ASP A 45 -33.26 25.78 -52.20
C ASP A 45 -34.00 24.61 -51.48
N VAL A 46 -35.34 24.47 -51.39
CA VAL A 46 -36.50 25.10 -52.06
C VAL A 46 -37.81 24.65 -51.35
N LYS A 47 -38.83 25.53 -51.38
CA LYS A 47 -40.30 25.33 -51.20
C LYS A 47 -40.86 24.84 -49.85
N GLN A 48 -41.53 25.74 -49.12
CA GLN A 48 -43.00 25.76 -48.94
C GLN A 48 -43.44 27.10 -48.30
N GLN A 49 -44.55 27.65 -48.80
CA GLN A 49 -45.06 28.99 -48.47
C GLN A 49 -45.59 29.11 -47.03
N PRO A 50 -45.58 30.33 -46.45
CA PRO A 50 -45.77 30.56 -45.03
C PRO A 50 -47.17 31.07 -44.67
N GLN A 51 -47.47 30.93 -43.38
CA GLN A 51 -48.63 31.44 -42.68
C GLN A 51 -48.63 32.97 -42.54
N SER A 52 -49.84 33.48 -42.36
CA SER A 52 -50.36 34.84 -42.12
C SER A 52 -49.75 35.57 -40.89
N PRO A 53 -50.29 36.74 -40.43
CA PRO A 53 -51.06 37.81 -41.06
C PRO A 53 -50.51 39.24 -40.76
N GLY A 54 -50.98 40.24 -41.52
CA GLY A 54 -51.37 41.55 -40.94
C GLY A 54 -50.71 42.82 -41.50
N ALA A 55 -51.33 43.42 -42.52
CA ALA A 55 -51.52 44.89 -42.64
C ALA A 55 -52.52 45.20 -43.78
N THR A 56 -53.75 45.56 -43.41
CA THR A 56 -54.40 46.87 -43.60
C THR A 56 -55.29 47.06 -44.84
N ALA A 57 -56.57 47.28 -44.53
CA ALA A 57 -57.49 48.27 -45.09
C ALA A 57 -57.89 48.17 -46.58
N LYS A 58 -59.10 47.65 -46.82
CA LYS A 58 -60.05 48.23 -47.78
C LYS A 58 -61.48 48.23 -47.21
N ALA A 59 -61.91 49.44 -46.86
CA ALA A 59 -63.27 49.98 -46.88
C ALA A 59 -64.43 49.00 -47.09
N THR A 60 -65.00 48.53 -45.98
CA THR A 60 -66.41 48.19 -45.86
C THR A 60 -67.23 49.46 -45.99
N LYS A 61 -67.91 49.61 -47.12
CA LYS A 61 -68.94 50.62 -47.33
C LYS A 61 -70.14 50.25 -46.45
N SER A 62 -70.44 51.11 -45.49
CA SER A 62 -71.68 51.09 -44.71
C SER A 62 -72.88 51.00 -45.67
N MET A 63 -73.61 49.88 -45.58
CA MET A 63 -75.03 49.82 -45.92
C MET A 63 -75.84 50.13 -44.67
N TYR A 64 -75.92 51.41 -44.32
CA TYR A 64 -77.11 51.91 -43.66
C TYR A 64 -78.18 52.09 -44.74
N ARG A 65 -79.18 51.21 -44.71
CA ARG A 65 -80.53 51.53 -45.17
C ARG A 65 -80.99 52.77 -44.43
N SER A 66 -80.94 53.92 -45.09
CA SER A 66 -81.80 55.05 -44.79
C SER A 66 -82.33 55.62 -46.09
N ALA A 67 -83.64 55.77 -46.13
CA ALA A 67 -84.42 56.18 -47.27
C ALA A 67 -84.00 57.54 -47.81
N LEU A 68 -83.81 57.64 -49.12
CA LEU A 68 -84.10 58.87 -49.85
C LEU A 68 -84.63 58.52 -51.24
N VAL A 69 -85.91 58.86 -51.40
CA VAL A 69 -86.73 58.70 -52.60
C VAL A 69 -86.05 59.34 -53.80
N LYS A 70 -85.78 58.55 -54.85
CA LYS A 70 -85.42 59.07 -56.17
C LYS A 70 -86.72 59.40 -56.89
N ALA A 71 -87.07 60.68 -56.94
CA ALA A 71 -88.20 61.19 -57.70
C ALA A 71 -87.94 61.04 -59.21
N GLU A 72 -88.92 60.49 -59.91
CA GLU A 72 -88.98 60.34 -61.35
C GLU A 72 -89.04 61.72 -62.04
N ARG A 73 -88.17 61.95 -63.04
CA ARG A 73 -88.29 63.10 -63.95
C ARG A 73 -89.14 62.68 -65.16
N ARG A 74 -90.29 63.33 -65.31
CA ARG A 74 -91.25 63.17 -66.41
C ARG A 74 -90.68 63.71 -67.74
N PRO A 75 -91.10 63.19 -68.91
CA PRO A 75 -90.73 63.76 -70.20
C PRO A 75 -91.43 65.10 -70.42
N GLU A 76 -90.67 66.17 -70.68
CA GLU A 76 -91.21 67.48 -71.02
C GLU A 76 -91.82 67.45 -72.43
N VAL A 77 -93.13 67.65 -72.48
CA VAL A 77 -93.89 68.00 -73.68
C VAL A 77 -93.61 69.47 -73.97
N VAL A 78 -93.02 69.77 -75.13
CA VAL A 78 -92.77 71.13 -75.59
C VAL A 78 -94.07 71.68 -76.17
N THR A 79 -94.78 72.51 -75.40
CA THR A 79 -95.88 73.34 -75.88
C THR A 79 -95.31 74.65 -76.41
N LEU A 80 -95.42 74.92 -77.71
CA LEU A 80 -95.02 76.20 -78.31
C LEU A 80 -95.88 77.32 -77.70
N THR A 81 -95.22 78.21 -76.96
CA THR A 81 -95.87 79.33 -76.26
C THR A 81 -96.16 80.47 -77.23
N GLU A 82 -97.06 81.38 -76.85
CA GLU A 82 -97.39 82.56 -77.69
C GLU A 82 -96.15 83.40 -78.02
N ALA A 83 -95.15 83.40 -77.14
CA ALA A 83 -93.84 84.00 -77.37
C ALA A 83 -93.02 83.27 -78.45
N ASP A 84 -93.15 81.95 -78.58
CA ASP A 84 -92.50 81.19 -79.64
C ASP A 84 -93.15 81.45 -81.01
N LEU A 85 -94.48 81.59 -81.05
CA LEU A 85 -95.20 81.98 -82.26
C LEU A 85 -94.85 83.42 -82.69
N GLN A 86 -94.74 84.34 -81.75
CA GLN A 86 -94.27 85.71 -82.03
C GLN A 86 -92.80 85.73 -82.48
N ARG A 87 -91.94 84.85 -81.96
CA ARG A 87 -90.55 84.68 -82.46
C ARG A 87 -90.49 84.10 -83.87
N MET A 88 -91.46 83.27 -84.27
CA MET A 88 -91.54 82.71 -85.63
C MET A 88 -92.14 83.69 -86.65
N LEU A 89 -92.97 84.64 -86.20
CA LEU A 89 -93.56 85.71 -87.02
C LEU A 89 -92.69 86.98 -87.10
N ALA A 90 -91.75 87.16 -86.18
CA ALA A 90 -90.81 88.27 -86.21
C ALA A 90 -89.71 88.04 -87.25
N ASP A 91 -89.58 88.97 -88.20
CA ASP A 91 -88.50 88.96 -89.19
C ASP A 91 -87.14 88.87 -88.50
N ALA A 92 -86.37 87.83 -88.83
CA ALA A 92 -85.05 87.60 -88.26
C ALA A 92 -84.15 88.80 -88.62
N PRO A 93 -83.64 89.57 -87.64
CA PRO A 93 -82.75 90.69 -87.94
C PRO A 93 -81.47 90.13 -88.55
N ILE A 94 -81.10 90.65 -89.73
CA ILE A 94 -79.82 90.36 -90.38
C ILE A 94 -78.74 91.02 -89.52
N MET A 95 -78.29 90.33 -88.47
CA MET A 95 -77.23 90.79 -87.60
C MET A 95 -75.87 90.54 -88.26
N THR A 96 -75.00 91.55 -88.24
CA THR A 96 -73.64 91.43 -88.76
C THR A 96 -72.81 90.49 -87.87
N ALA A 97 -71.81 89.82 -88.45
CA ALA A 97 -70.97 88.86 -87.72
C ALA A 97 -70.33 89.45 -86.45
N GLU A 98 -70.03 90.75 -86.47
CA GLU A 98 -69.48 91.49 -85.33
C GLU A 98 -70.46 91.56 -84.15
N GLN A 99 -71.75 91.81 -84.40
CA GLN A 99 -72.75 91.89 -83.34
C GLN A 99 -72.97 90.54 -82.65
N VAL A 100 -72.96 89.44 -83.41
CA VAL A 100 -73.04 88.07 -82.85
C VAL A 100 -71.80 87.74 -81.99
N SER A 101 -70.61 88.17 -82.43
CA SER A 101 -69.37 87.97 -81.67
C SER A 101 -69.37 88.74 -80.34
N SER A 102 -69.85 89.98 -80.34
CA SER A 102 -69.92 90.82 -79.13
C SER A 102 -70.88 90.24 -78.08
N MET A 103 -72.03 89.72 -78.52
CA MET A 103 -73.02 89.08 -77.65
C MET A 103 -72.51 87.74 -77.10
N ARG A 104 -71.75 86.97 -77.89
CA ARG A 104 -71.08 85.75 -77.41
C ARG A 104 -69.99 86.06 -76.39
N HIS A 105 -69.14 87.04 -76.66
CA HIS A 105 -68.13 87.51 -75.71
C HIS A 105 -68.75 87.97 -74.40
N ALA A 106 -69.80 88.80 -74.45
CA ALA A 106 -70.51 89.24 -73.24
C ALA A 106 -71.16 88.07 -72.47
N ALA A 107 -71.66 87.04 -73.16
CA ALA A 107 -72.21 85.85 -72.53
C ALA A 107 -71.13 84.94 -71.93
N GLU A 108 -69.96 84.83 -72.57
CA GLU A 108 -68.80 84.11 -72.06
C GLU A 108 -68.19 84.80 -70.85
N GLU A 109 -68.06 86.13 -70.87
CA GLU A 109 -67.59 86.92 -69.72
C GLU A 109 -68.50 86.76 -68.50
N ARG A 110 -69.83 86.76 -68.69
CA ARG A 110 -70.78 86.50 -67.61
C ARG A 110 -70.64 85.09 -67.04
N LYS A 111 -70.52 84.07 -67.90
CA LYS A 111 -70.30 82.67 -67.47
C LYS A 111 -68.93 82.47 -66.82
N GLU A 112 -67.91 83.21 -67.26
CA GLU A 112 -66.57 83.17 -66.70
C GLU A 112 -66.52 83.85 -65.33
N ALA A 113 -67.23 84.97 -65.15
CA ALA A 113 -67.42 85.60 -63.85
C ALA A 113 -68.11 84.67 -62.85
N GLU A 114 -69.16 83.94 -63.28
CA GLU A 114 -69.83 82.93 -62.45
C GLU A 114 -68.90 81.74 -62.11
N ARG A 115 -68.04 81.32 -63.05
CA ARG A 115 -67.09 80.20 -62.85
C ARG A 115 -65.81 80.59 -62.11
N ALA A 116 -65.42 81.86 -62.11
CA ALA A 116 -64.19 82.33 -61.45
C ALA A 116 -64.19 82.00 -59.96
N ALA A 117 -65.33 82.20 -59.28
CA ALA A 117 -65.49 81.85 -57.87
C ALA A 117 -65.41 80.34 -57.58
N ALA A 118 -65.70 79.49 -58.57
CA ALA A 118 -65.57 78.03 -58.46
C ALA A 118 -64.14 77.56 -58.80
N LYS A 119 -63.50 78.16 -59.82
CA LYS A 119 -62.09 77.90 -60.19
C LYS A 119 -61.14 78.26 -59.03
N ALA A 120 -61.32 79.43 -58.41
CA ALA A 120 -60.50 79.85 -57.26
C ALA A 120 -60.61 78.90 -56.05
N ARG A 121 -61.82 78.35 -55.79
CA ARG A 121 -62.01 77.32 -54.74
C ARG A 121 -61.30 76.01 -55.10
N LYS A 122 -61.37 75.59 -56.37
CA LYS A 122 -60.70 74.38 -56.85
C LYS A 122 -59.18 74.51 -56.77
N GLU A 123 -58.62 75.65 -57.16
CA GLU A 123 -57.18 75.91 -57.05
C GLU A 123 -56.71 75.97 -55.59
N LYS A 124 -57.49 76.58 -54.70
CA LYS A 124 -57.18 76.58 -53.26
C LYS A 124 -57.21 75.17 -52.68
N MET A 125 -58.19 74.34 -53.07
CA MET A 125 -58.25 72.93 -52.67
C MET A 125 -57.06 72.13 -53.21
N LEU A 126 -56.64 72.39 -54.45
CA LEU A 126 -55.49 71.71 -55.05
C LEU A 126 -54.18 72.07 -54.32
N ARG A 127 -53.99 73.35 -53.98
CA ARG A 127 -52.84 73.80 -53.19
C ARG A 127 -52.81 73.17 -51.79
N LEU A 128 -53.97 73.13 -51.11
CA LEU A 128 -54.10 72.48 -49.81
C LEU A 128 -53.87 70.96 -49.90
N GLU A 129 -54.26 70.32 -51.00
CA GLU A 129 -54.02 68.88 -51.23
C GLU A 129 -52.53 68.58 -51.49
N GLU A 130 -51.83 69.45 -52.22
CA GLU A 130 -50.37 69.35 -52.39
C GLU A 130 -49.60 69.57 -51.09
N GLU A 131 -50.02 70.52 -50.26
CA GLU A 131 -49.46 70.76 -48.93
C GLU A 131 -49.72 69.57 -47.99
N ALA A 132 -50.95 69.03 -48.00
CA ALA A 132 -51.30 67.83 -47.24
C ALA A 132 -50.51 66.59 -47.69
N ARG A 133 -50.22 66.45 -49.00
CA ARG A 133 -49.40 65.34 -49.52
C ARG A 133 -47.93 65.45 -49.12
N LYS A 134 -47.39 66.67 -48.98
CA LYS A 134 -46.02 66.90 -48.50
C LYS A 134 -45.88 66.73 -46.99
N GLN A 135 -46.94 67.02 -46.24
CA GLN A 135 -46.99 66.88 -44.77
C GLN A 135 -47.48 65.50 -44.30
N ALA A 136 -47.82 64.60 -45.22
CA ALA A 136 -48.22 63.25 -44.87
C ALA A 136 -47.06 62.54 -44.14
N PRO A 137 -47.29 62.02 -42.92
CA PRO A 137 -46.25 61.34 -42.17
C PRO A 137 -45.77 60.08 -42.91
N PRO A 138 -44.47 59.76 -42.86
CA PRO A 138 -43.93 58.57 -43.52
C PRO A 138 -44.56 57.31 -42.93
N THR A 139 -44.79 56.31 -43.78
CA THR A 139 -45.34 55.01 -43.38
C THR A 139 -44.38 54.29 -42.43
N GLU A 140 -44.88 53.50 -41.47
CA GLU A 140 -44.05 52.76 -40.50
C GLU A 140 -42.93 51.92 -41.15
N SER A 141 -43.20 51.31 -42.31
CA SER A 141 -42.20 50.56 -43.08
C SER A 141 -41.08 51.45 -43.65
N GLN A 142 -41.36 52.71 -43.97
CA GLN A 142 -40.38 53.69 -44.41
C GLN A 142 -39.52 54.20 -43.24
N VAL A 143 -40.12 54.36 -42.06
CA VAL A 143 -39.39 54.73 -40.84
C VAL A 143 -38.40 53.65 -40.43
N VAL A 144 -38.82 52.38 -40.44
CA VAL A 144 -37.94 51.24 -40.13
C VAL A 144 -36.80 51.12 -41.15
N ARG A 145 -37.10 51.29 -42.45
CA ARG A 145 -36.05 51.31 -43.49
C ARG A 145 -35.08 52.46 -43.29
N ALA A 146 -35.58 53.67 -43.05
CA ALA A 146 -34.73 54.82 -42.78
C ALA A 146 -33.84 54.63 -41.55
N GLN A 147 -34.32 53.97 -40.49
CA GLN A 147 -33.50 53.63 -39.32
C GLN A 147 -32.41 52.62 -39.64
N VAL A 148 -32.73 51.56 -40.39
CA VAL A 148 -31.75 50.57 -40.85
C VAL A 148 -30.72 51.24 -41.75
N ASP A 149 -31.16 52.04 -42.73
CA ASP A 149 -30.30 52.76 -43.65
C ASP A 149 -29.37 53.72 -42.89
N ASN A 150 -29.90 54.48 -41.92
CA ASN A 150 -29.10 55.35 -41.07
C ASN A 150 -28.10 54.58 -40.20
N ALA A 151 -28.48 53.44 -39.62
CA ALA A 151 -27.55 52.59 -38.86
C ALA A 151 -26.44 52.02 -39.77
N THR A 152 -26.79 51.67 -41.00
CA THR A 152 -25.85 51.15 -42.00
C THR A 152 -24.88 52.25 -42.45
N LEU A 153 -25.39 53.46 -42.72
CA LEU A 153 -24.58 54.64 -43.03
C LEU A 153 -23.68 55.03 -41.86
N SER A 154 -24.21 55.05 -40.63
CA SER A 154 -23.42 55.34 -39.42
C SER A 154 -22.31 54.32 -39.23
N ARG A 155 -22.58 53.02 -39.47
CA ARG A 155 -21.56 51.97 -39.39
C ARG A 155 -20.54 52.07 -40.51
N ALA A 156 -20.96 52.43 -41.72
CA ALA A 156 -20.04 52.70 -42.83
C ALA A 156 -19.13 53.90 -42.51
N HIS A 157 -19.68 54.97 -41.93
CA HIS A 157 -18.90 56.11 -41.44
C HIS A 157 -17.88 55.70 -40.37
N GLN A 158 -18.28 54.89 -39.38
CA GLN A 158 -17.35 54.37 -38.36
C GLN A 158 -16.22 53.54 -38.96
N LEU A 159 -16.51 52.67 -39.93
CA LEU A 159 -15.48 51.87 -40.61
C LEU A 159 -14.49 52.77 -41.38
N LEU A 160 -14.99 53.81 -42.06
CA LEU A 160 -14.14 54.80 -42.72
C LEU A 160 -13.29 55.59 -41.73
N GLU A 161 -13.80 55.87 -40.54
CA GLU A 161 -13.03 56.50 -39.46
C GLU A 161 -11.96 55.55 -38.91
N GLU A 162 -12.26 54.28 -38.73
CA GLU A 162 -11.31 53.24 -38.32
C GLU A 162 -10.20 52.99 -39.36
N GLU A 163 -10.47 53.24 -40.64
CA GLU A 163 -9.46 53.13 -41.69
C GLU A 163 -8.41 54.26 -41.67
N LYS A 164 -8.68 55.38 -40.99
CA LYS A 164 -7.71 56.48 -40.86
C LYS A 164 -6.47 56.01 -40.08
N ASP A 165 -5.29 56.37 -40.56
CA ASP A 165 -4.02 55.87 -40.02
C ASP A 165 -3.78 56.24 -38.55
N GLU A 166 -4.21 57.44 -38.12
CA GLU A 166 -4.14 57.85 -36.71
C GLU A 166 -5.02 56.97 -35.83
N VAL A 167 -6.22 56.61 -36.29
CA VAL A 167 -7.14 55.73 -35.54
C VAL A 167 -6.58 54.31 -35.47
N LYS A 168 -5.93 53.82 -36.53
CA LYS A 168 -5.18 52.55 -36.48
C LYS A 168 -4.04 52.59 -35.46
N HIS A 169 -3.31 53.70 -35.36
CA HIS A 169 -2.27 53.87 -34.34
C HIS A 169 -2.85 53.91 -32.92
N MET A 170 -3.96 54.62 -32.71
CA MET A 170 -4.69 54.60 -31.43
C MET A 170 -5.18 53.18 -31.08
N ASN A 171 -5.68 52.43 -32.07
CA ASN A 171 -6.07 51.03 -31.89
C ASN A 171 -4.88 50.13 -31.50
N GLN A 172 -3.68 50.36 -32.06
CA GLN A 172 -2.46 49.68 -31.62
C GLN A 172 -2.13 50.00 -30.15
N MET A 173 -2.25 51.26 -29.73
CA MET A 173 -2.03 51.65 -28.33
C MET A 173 -3.05 51.02 -27.39
N VAL A 174 -4.33 50.99 -27.77
CA VAL A 174 -5.39 50.32 -27.00
C VAL A 174 -5.12 48.82 -26.88
N GLN A 175 -4.70 48.17 -27.98
CA GLN A 175 -4.37 46.75 -27.96
C GLN A 175 -3.15 46.45 -27.11
N TYR A 176 -2.11 47.29 -27.18
CA TYR A 176 -0.96 47.20 -26.30
C TYR A 176 -1.35 47.35 -24.83
N ALA A 177 -2.16 48.34 -24.48
CA ALA A 177 -2.63 48.55 -23.11
C ALA A 177 -3.42 47.33 -22.58
N LYS A 178 -4.27 46.73 -23.42
CA LYS A 178 -4.98 45.46 -23.08
C LYS A 178 -3.99 44.33 -22.84
N CYS A 179 -2.99 44.16 -23.69
CA CYS A 179 -1.97 43.12 -23.53
C CYS A 179 -1.13 43.32 -22.26
N VAL A 180 -0.76 44.56 -21.93
CA VAL A 180 -0.03 44.89 -20.70
C VAL A 180 -0.88 44.59 -19.47
N ALA A 181 -2.16 44.98 -19.45
CA ALA A 181 -3.05 44.67 -18.33
C ALA A 181 -3.21 43.16 -18.11
N VAL A 182 -3.31 42.37 -19.18
CA VAL A 182 -3.35 40.90 -19.08
C VAL A 182 -2.03 40.35 -18.57
N ARG A 183 -0.88 40.86 -19.05
CA ARG A 183 0.44 40.47 -18.57
C ARG A 183 0.61 40.75 -17.08
N ASP A 184 0.19 41.92 -16.60
CA ASP A 184 0.31 42.29 -15.18
C ASP A 184 -0.53 41.35 -14.30
N LYS A 185 -1.74 41.00 -14.76
CA LYS A 185 -2.58 40.01 -14.09
C LYS A 185 -1.91 38.62 -14.07
N GLN A 186 -1.33 38.17 -15.19
CA GLN A 186 -0.59 36.91 -15.27
C GLN A 186 0.63 36.90 -14.33
N MET A 187 1.32 38.04 -14.19
CA MET A 187 2.43 38.18 -13.25
C MET A 187 1.96 38.05 -11.80
N GLN A 188 0.84 38.68 -11.44
CA GLN A 188 0.23 38.53 -10.11
C GLN A 188 -0.22 37.09 -9.84
N GLU A 189 -0.88 36.45 -10.80
CA GLU A 189 -1.29 35.04 -10.71
C GLU A 189 -0.06 34.14 -10.52
N LYS A 190 1.00 34.33 -11.30
CA LYS A 190 2.25 33.58 -11.16
C LYS A 190 2.89 33.76 -9.79
N MET A 191 2.93 34.99 -9.26
CA MET A 191 3.45 35.26 -7.91
C MET A 191 2.62 34.55 -6.83
N SER A 192 1.29 34.58 -6.95
CA SER A 192 0.40 33.87 -6.02
C SER A 192 0.54 32.35 -6.11
N ALA A 193 0.75 31.81 -7.31
CA ALA A 193 0.99 30.40 -7.53
C ALA A 193 2.32 29.94 -6.90
N MET A 194 3.40 30.71 -7.08
CA MET A 194 4.68 30.39 -6.44
C MET A 194 4.59 30.44 -4.91
N LEU A 195 3.89 31.43 -4.34
CA LEU A 195 3.65 31.50 -2.90
C LEU A 195 2.88 30.28 -2.39
N ALA A 196 1.83 29.85 -3.10
CA ALA A 196 1.05 28.66 -2.74
C ALA A 196 1.90 27.38 -2.84
N GLU A 197 2.76 27.26 -3.86
CA GLU A 197 3.69 26.14 -3.99
C GLU A 197 4.70 26.10 -2.83
N GLU A 198 5.26 27.25 -2.43
CA GLU A 198 6.15 27.34 -1.28
C GLU A 198 5.47 26.96 0.04
N GLU A 199 4.21 27.38 0.24
CA GLU A 199 3.42 27.01 1.42
C GLU A 199 3.12 25.51 1.48
N GLU A 200 2.75 24.90 0.35
CA GLU A 200 2.54 23.45 0.26
C GLU A 200 3.84 22.67 0.46
N GLN A 201 4.98 23.15 -0.07
CA GLN A 201 6.29 22.56 0.21
C GLN A 201 6.61 22.60 1.70
N LYS A 202 6.45 23.75 2.36
CA LYS A 202 6.66 23.88 3.82
C LYS A 202 5.74 22.94 4.60
N ARG A 203 4.49 22.77 4.15
CA ARG A 203 3.54 21.84 4.77
C ARG A 203 3.98 20.38 4.62
N LEU A 204 4.46 19.99 3.44
CA LEU A 204 4.99 18.65 3.19
C LEU A 204 6.25 18.37 4.01
N ASP A 205 7.18 19.33 4.08
CA ASP A 205 8.38 19.22 4.90
C ASP A 205 8.04 19.06 6.39
N LEU A 206 7.06 19.82 6.88
CA LEU A 206 6.56 19.67 8.25
C LEU A 206 5.93 18.29 8.48
N MET A 207 5.15 17.77 7.53
CA MET A 207 4.59 16.42 7.64
C MET A 207 5.68 15.35 7.66
N MET A 208 6.70 15.46 6.80
CA MET A 208 7.84 14.54 6.80
C MET A 208 8.61 14.59 8.12
N GLU A 209 8.82 15.78 8.69
CA GLU A 209 9.49 15.92 9.98
C GLU A 209 8.66 15.33 11.13
N ILE A 210 7.34 15.51 11.11
CA ILE A 210 6.44 14.87 12.09
C ILE A 210 6.53 13.34 11.98
N GLU A 211 6.52 12.79 10.76
CA GLU A 211 6.69 11.35 10.57
C GLU A 211 8.05 10.84 11.04
N ARG A 212 9.12 11.59 10.77
CA ARG A 212 10.48 11.30 11.26
C ARG A 212 10.52 11.26 12.79
N LEU A 213 9.94 12.26 13.45
CA LEU A 213 9.86 12.33 14.91
C LEU A 213 9.04 11.17 15.49
N ARG A 214 7.88 10.86 14.91
CA ARG A 214 7.07 9.70 15.34
C ARG A 214 7.82 8.38 15.17
N ALA A 215 8.59 8.22 14.10
CA ALA A 215 9.42 7.03 13.90
C ALA A 215 10.50 6.93 14.99
N LEU A 216 11.18 8.03 15.29
CA LEU A 216 12.18 8.11 16.37
C LEU A 216 11.55 7.79 17.74
N GLU A 217 10.39 8.35 18.06
CA GLU A 217 9.63 8.03 19.28
C GLU A 217 9.28 6.54 19.36
N ALA A 218 8.85 5.93 18.25
CA ALA A 218 8.57 4.49 18.21
C ALA A 218 9.82 3.63 18.44
N TYR A 219 10.98 4.02 17.90
CA TYR A 219 12.25 3.36 18.20
C TYR A 219 12.65 3.51 19.67
N GLN A 220 12.54 4.72 20.22
CA GLN A 220 12.82 4.99 21.64
C GLN A 220 11.90 4.16 22.55
N ALA A 221 10.60 4.07 22.23
CA ALA A 221 9.65 3.25 22.99
C ALA A 221 10.05 1.76 23.00
N ARG A 222 10.48 1.22 21.85
CA ARG A 222 11.00 -0.16 21.77
C ARG A 222 12.28 -0.34 22.57
N ASP A 223 13.17 0.64 22.57
CA ASP A 223 14.41 0.59 23.36
C ASP A 223 14.14 0.62 24.86
N VAL A 224 13.19 1.45 25.30
CA VAL A 224 12.73 1.48 26.70
C VAL A 224 12.13 0.12 27.09
N GLN A 225 11.26 -0.45 26.25
CA GLN A 225 10.69 -1.79 26.50
C GLN A 225 11.78 -2.86 26.64
N ARG A 226 12.76 -2.89 25.72
CA ARG A 226 13.90 -3.83 25.83
C ARG A 226 14.70 -3.63 27.11
N ARG A 227 14.94 -2.38 27.52
CA ARG A 227 15.65 -2.07 28.78
C ARG A 227 14.85 -2.50 30.00
N GLU A 228 13.53 -2.31 30.00
CA GLU A 228 12.66 -2.77 31.09
C GLU A 228 12.65 -4.30 31.19
N GLU A 229 12.55 -5.01 30.07
CA GLU A 229 12.62 -6.47 30.03
C GLU A 229 13.96 -6.99 30.54
N GLN A 230 15.07 -6.34 30.16
CA GLN A 230 16.41 -6.65 30.68
C GLN A 230 16.49 -6.40 32.18
N ALA A 231 15.95 -5.28 32.67
CA ALA A 231 15.93 -4.96 34.10
C ALA A 231 15.10 -5.96 34.91
N ARG A 232 13.93 -6.37 34.40
CA ARG A 232 13.10 -7.42 35.01
C ARG A 232 13.84 -8.76 35.05
N SER A 233 14.49 -9.13 33.94
CA SER A 233 15.29 -10.36 33.86
C SER A 233 16.47 -10.34 34.82
N ALA A 234 17.16 -9.21 34.94
CA ALA A 234 18.25 -9.02 35.89
C ALA A 234 17.76 -9.10 37.35
N ALA A 235 16.60 -8.53 37.67
CA ALA A 235 15.99 -8.63 39.00
C ALA A 235 15.66 -10.09 39.37
N ILE A 236 15.08 -10.86 38.44
CA ILE A 236 14.80 -12.29 38.65
C ILE A 236 16.11 -13.06 38.92
N LEU A 237 17.18 -12.79 38.15
CA LEU A 237 18.48 -13.44 38.37
C LEU A 237 19.10 -13.09 39.73
N GLN A 238 18.96 -11.82 40.17
CA GLN A 238 19.41 -11.40 41.49
C GLN A 238 18.63 -12.13 42.60
N GLU A 239 17.31 -12.28 42.44
CA GLU A 239 16.47 -13.02 43.37
C GLU A 239 16.86 -14.51 43.42
N GLN A 240 17.03 -15.15 42.26
CA GLN A 240 17.49 -16.55 42.17
C GLN A 240 18.89 -16.74 42.79
N LEU A 241 19.79 -15.78 42.62
CA LEU A 241 21.12 -15.83 43.23
C LEU A 241 21.03 -15.69 44.76
N ALA A 242 20.21 -14.77 45.25
CA ALA A 242 19.96 -14.60 46.68
C ALA A 242 19.31 -15.86 47.30
N GLU A 243 18.36 -16.50 46.61
CA GLU A 243 17.77 -17.77 47.04
C GLU A 243 18.81 -18.89 47.09
N ARG A 244 19.67 -19.03 46.08
CA ARG A 244 20.77 -20.00 46.09
C ARG A 244 21.76 -19.72 47.22
N GLN A 245 22.08 -18.46 47.49
CA GLN A 245 22.95 -18.09 48.62
C GLN A 245 22.31 -18.48 49.96
N ARG A 246 21.00 -18.23 50.15
CA ARG A 246 20.26 -18.68 51.34
C ARG A 246 20.24 -20.20 51.47
N GLN A 247 20.09 -20.93 50.37
CA GLN A 247 20.17 -22.40 50.37
C GLN A 247 21.55 -22.90 50.80
N ARG A 248 22.62 -22.32 50.25
CA ARG A 248 24.00 -22.65 50.66
C ARG A 248 24.25 -22.39 52.14
N LEU A 249 23.81 -21.24 52.65
CA LEU A 249 23.93 -20.93 54.08
C LEU A 249 23.18 -21.95 54.94
N ARG A 250 21.96 -22.34 54.56
CA ARG A 250 21.19 -23.38 55.27
C ARG A 250 21.91 -24.74 55.22
N GLU A 251 22.47 -25.13 54.08
CA GLU A 251 23.24 -26.38 53.97
C GLU A 251 24.51 -26.36 54.82
N GLU A 252 25.20 -25.22 54.89
CA GLU A 252 26.36 -25.01 55.77
C GLU A 252 25.95 -25.09 57.24
N GLU A 253 24.85 -24.43 57.64
CA GLU A 253 24.29 -24.51 58.99
C GLU A 253 23.92 -25.96 59.37
N MET A 254 23.29 -26.72 58.46
CA MET A 254 22.98 -28.14 58.69
C MET A 254 24.24 -28.99 58.84
N ARG A 255 25.26 -28.78 57.99
CA ARG A 255 26.55 -29.47 58.12
C ARG A 255 27.25 -29.15 59.42
N ASP A 256 27.18 -27.91 59.89
CA ASP A 256 27.78 -27.52 61.16
C ASP A 256 27.01 -28.09 62.36
N GLN A 257 25.68 -28.22 62.26
CA GLN A 257 24.88 -28.96 63.25
C GLN A 257 25.23 -30.45 63.28
N GLU A 258 25.40 -31.10 62.12
CA GLU A 258 25.84 -32.49 62.01
C GLU A 258 27.26 -32.68 62.56
N ARG A 259 28.18 -31.77 62.28
CA ARG A 259 29.54 -31.77 62.84
C ARG A 259 29.52 -31.63 64.36
N MET A 260 28.71 -30.72 64.90
CA MET A 260 28.55 -30.56 66.34
C MET A 260 27.91 -31.80 66.99
N ALA A 261 26.93 -32.42 66.34
CA ALA A 261 26.31 -33.66 66.82
C ALA A 261 27.32 -34.82 66.83
N MET A 262 28.08 -35.01 65.75
CA MET A 262 29.15 -36.00 65.66
C MET A 262 30.23 -35.76 66.72
N ALA A 263 30.64 -34.51 66.94
CA ALA A 263 31.62 -34.18 67.97
C ALA A 263 31.12 -34.56 69.38
N ARG A 264 29.85 -34.27 69.71
CA ARG A 264 29.24 -34.67 70.99
C ARG A 264 29.16 -36.19 71.14
N GLU A 265 28.84 -36.92 70.08
CA GLU A 265 28.83 -38.38 70.10
C GLU A 265 30.25 -38.94 70.31
N LEU A 266 31.26 -38.37 69.66
CA LEU A 266 32.65 -38.75 69.84
C LEU A 266 33.13 -38.49 71.27
N GLU A 267 32.79 -37.35 71.85
CA GLU A 267 33.08 -37.04 73.26
C GLU A 267 32.41 -38.03 74.21
N ARG A 268 31.15 -38.40 73.95
CA ARG A 268 30.45 -39.42 74.75
C ARG A 268 31.15 -40.78 74.68
N LEU A 269 31.53 -41.23 73.48
CA LEU A 269 32.25 -42.48 73.28
C LEU A 269 33.62 -42.45 73.95
N GLN A 270 34.36 -41.33 73.88
CA GLN A 270 35.63 -41.17 74.58
C GLN A 270 35.47 -41.26 76.09
N HIS A 271 34.42 -40.66 76.66
CA HIS A 271 34.11 -40.80 78.09
C HIS A 271 33.76 -42.23 78.48
N GLU A 272 32.98 -42.95 77.66
CA GLU A 272 32.65 -44.36 77.88
C GLU A 272 33.89 -45.26 77.78
N GLU A 273 34.78 -45.04 76.80
CA GLU A 273 36.05 -45.76 76.66
C GLU A 273 37.00 -45.47 77.82
N ALA A 274 37.10 -44.22 78.27
CA ALA A 274 37.92 -43.83 79.41
C ALA A 274 37.41 -44.49 80.71
N ALA A 275 36.08 -44.54 80.91
CA ALA A 275 35.47 -45.22 82.05
C ALA A 275 35.70 -46.75 81.99
N ALA A 276 35.58 -47.37 80.81
CA ALA A 276 35.86 -48.79 80.61
C ALA A 276 37.34 -49.12 80.85
N ALA A 277 38.26 -48.26 80.40
CA ALA A 277 39.69 -48.40 80.64
C ALA A 277 40.03 -48.26 82.14
N ALA A 278 39.41 -47.30 82.83
CA ALA A 278 39.56 -47.13 84.28
C ALA A 278 39.02 -48.37 85.05
N ALA A 279 37.86 -48.89 84.66
CA ALA A 279 37.28 -50.10 85.24
C ALA A 279 38.17 -51.34 85.01
N LYS A 280 38.76 -51.46 83.81
CA LYS A 280 39.73 -52.54 83.51
C LYS A 280 40.99 -52.44 84.35
N LYS A 281 41.54 -51.22 84.53
CA LYS A 281 42.68 -50.98 85.43
C LYS A 281 42.35 -51.31 86.89
N ALA A 282 41.17 -50.91 87.38
CA ALA A 282 40.72 -51.24 88.73
C ALA A 282 40.57 -52.76 88.95
N ARG A 283 39.99 -53.48 87.97
CA ARG A 283 39.90 -54.96 88.01
C ARG A 283 41.27 -55.62 87.98
N ALA A 284 42.21 -55.11 87.17
CA ALA A 284 43.57 -55.63 87.13
C ALA A 284 44.33 -55.39 88.45
N ALA A 285 44.14 -54.22 89.07
CA ALA A 285 44.73 -53.91 90.37
C ALA A 285 44.18 -54.81 91.48
N ALA A 286 42.85 -55.02 91.54
CA ALA A 286 42.23 -55.92 92.50
C ALA A 286 42.73 -57.37 92.34
N LEU A 287 42.87 -57.85 91.10
CA LEU A 287 43.44 -59.17 90.83
C LEU A 287 44.92 -59.27 91.26
N MET A 288 45.71 -58.21 91.05
CA MET A 288 47.10 -58.18 91.53
C MET A 288 47.21 -58.19 93.06
N GLU A 289 46.29 -57.52 93.75
CA GLU A 289 46.22 -57.50 95.21
C GLU A 289 45.83 -58.89 95.77
N GLU A 290 44.88 -59.58 95.13
CA GLU A 290 44.50 -60.96 95.49
C GLU A 290 45.65 -61.96 95.27
N VAL A 291 46.39 -61.84 94.16
CA VAL A 291 47.58 -62.66 93.90
C VAL A 291 48.70 -62.36 94.90
N ALA A 292 48.91 -61.09 95.27
CA ALA A 292 49.89 -60.69 96.26
C ALA A 292 49.55 -61.25 97.66
N ALA A 293 48.27 -61.21 98.06
CA ALA A 293 47.81 -61.79 99.31
C ALA A 293 48.00 -63.31 99.35
N SER A 294 47.63 -64.02 98.28
CA SER A 294 47.84 -65.47 98.15
C SER A 294 49.33 -65.85 98.19
N ASN A 295 50.19 -65.07 97.55
CA ASN A 295 51.64 -65.25 97.62
C ASN A 295 52.21 -64.99 99.03
N ALA A 296 51.70 -63.97 99.73
CA ALA A 296 52.08 -63.70 101.12
C ALA A 296 51.68 -64.85 102.06
N GLU A 297 50.46 -65.38 101.92
CA GLU A 297 50.01 -66.57 102.66
C GLU A 297 50.86 -67.82 102.37
N GLN A 298 51.28 -68.01 101.11
CA GLN A 298 52.18 -69.10 100.73
C GLN A 298 53.56 -68.97 101.38
N ILE A 299 54.10 -67.75 101.45
CA ILE A 299 55.40 -67.49 102.10
C ILE A 299 55.30 -67.75 103.61
N GLU A 300 54.24 -67.30 104.28
CA GLU A 300 54.03 -67.55 105.70
C GLU A 300 53.86 -69.05 106.01
N ARG A 301 53.16 -69.81 105.16
CA ARG A 301 53.08 -71.28 105.28
C ARG A 301 54.44 -71.96 105.13
N LYS A 302 55.30 -71.48 104.23
CA LYS A 302 56.67 -72.01 104.07
C LYS A 302 57.53 -71.73 105.30
N LYS A 303 57.47 -70.53 105.87
CA LYS A 303 58.19 -70.21 107.12
C LYS A 303 57.74 -71.07 108.31
N GLN A 304 56.45 -71.39 108.39
CA GLN A 304 55.93 -72.28 109.44
C GLN A 304 56.44 -73.71 109.28
N LEU A 305 56.61 -74.19 108.05
CA LEU A 305 57.24 -75.49 107.78
C LEU A 305 58.74 -75.46 108.11
N GLU A 306 59.48 -74.42 107.72
CA GLU A 306 60.90 -74.26 108.08
C GLU A 306 61.12 -74.22 109.61
N GLN A 307 60.22 -73.61 110.37
CA GLN A 307 60.28 -73.63 111.83
C GLN A 307 60.05 -75.03 112.43
N GLN A 308 59.15 -75.81 111.84
CA GLN A 308 58.92 -77.21 112.25
C GLN A 308 60.13 -78.09 111.89
N GLU A 309 60.72 -77.89 110.71
CA GLU A 309 61.95 -78.57 110.28
C GLU A 309 63.13 -78.24 111.21
N TRP A 310 63.30 -76.97 111.60
CA TRP A 310 64.37 -76.57 112.54
C TRP A 310 64.24 -77.24 113.92
N GLU A 311 63.01 -77.38 114.43
CA GLU A 311 62.74 -78.07 115.70
C GLU A 311 62.95 -79.60 115.62
N GLU A 312 62.81 -80.19 114.43
CA GLU A 312 63.10 -81.59 114.15
C GLU A 312 64.61 -81.82 113.93
N GLU A 313 65.30 -80.90 113.26
CA GLU A 313 66.76 -80.91 113.07
C GLU A 313 67.52 -80.78 114.39
N MET A 314 67.06 -79.95 115.33
CA MET A 314 67.65 -79.86 116.67
C MET A 314 67.50 -81.17 117.47
N ARG A 315 66.41 -81.93 117.26
CA ARG A 315 66.20 -83.27 117.85
C ARG A 315 67.05 -84.35 117.18
N ILE A 316 67.30 -84.22 115.88
CA ILE A 316 68.17 -85.12 115.10
C ILE A 316 69.66 -84.89 115.42
N ALA A 317 70.09 -83.64 115.65
CA ALA A 317 71.46 -83.29 115.99
C ALA A 317 71.94 -83.88 117.33
N GLU A 318 71.05 -83.96 118.34
CA GLU A 318 71.36 -84.59 119.64
C GLU A 318 71.45 -86.13 119.54
N TYR A 319 70.75 -86.74 118.59
CA TYR A 319 70.81 -88.17 118.30
C TYR A 319 72.05 -88.55 117.47
N ILE A 320 72.44 -87.71 116.50
CA ILE A 320 73.61 -87.90 115.62
C ILE A 320 74.94 -87.77 116.38
N ARG A 321 75.07 -86.84 117.34
CA ARG A 321 76.25 -86.75 118.24
C ARG A 321 76.53 -88.03 119.03
N ARG A 322 75.51 -88.86 119.30
CA ARG A 322 75.64 -90.16 120.00
C ARG A 322 75.90 -91.34 119.05
N LYS A 323 75.61 -91.20 117.75
CA LYS A 323 75.75 -92.24 116.72
C LYS A 323 77.08 -92.13 115.95
N ASP A 324 77.56 -90.91 115.68
CA ASP A 324 78.80 -90.65 114.94
C ASP A 324 80.07 -91.17 115.64
N ALA A 325 80.06 -91.25 116.98
CA ALA A 325 81.14 -91.87 117.75
C ALA A 325 81.23 -93.41 117.56
N ARG A 326 80.21 -94.05 116.98
CA ARG A 326 80.17 -95.51 116.70
C ARG A 326 80.35 -95.85 115.22
N GLU A 327 80.08 -94.92 114.28
CA GLU A 327 80.12 -95.19 112.84
C GLU A 327 81.43 -94.75 112.14
N GLN A 328 82.27 -93.90 112.76
CA GLN A 328 83.62 -93.57 112.26
C GLN A 328 84.54 -94.81 112.12
N ALA A 329 84.24 -95.91 112.82
CA ALA A 329 84.99 -97.16 112.71
C ALA A 329 84.55 -98.07 111.54
N LEU A 330 83.41 -97.82 110.90
CA LEU A 330 82.83 -98.70 109.86
C LEU A 330 82.69 -98.04 108.47
N ALA A 331 82.86 -96.71 108.37
CA ALA A 331 82.65 -95.96 107.13
C ALA A 331 83.83 -95.99 106.14
N ALA A 332 85.05 -96.34 106.57
CA ALA A 332 86.21 -96.42 105.67
C ALA A 332 86.15 -97.62 104.68
N GLU A 333 85.28 -98.60 104.91
CA GLU A 333 85.28 -99.88 104.17
C GLU A 333 84.26 -99.96 103.03
N LYS A 334 83.29 -99.04 102.93
CA LYS A 334 82.13 -99.20 102.03
C LYS A 334 82.03 -98.20 100.86
N GLU A 335 82.87 -97.18 100.78
CA GLU A 335 82.82 -96.18 99.71
C GLU A 335 83.43 -96.64 98.36
N ALA A 336 84.01 -97.83 98.28
CA ALA A 336 84.63 -98.35 97.05
C ALA A 336 83.65 -99.04 96.06
N ILE A 337 82.41 -99.37 96.48
CA ILE A 337 81.51 -100.25 95.70
C ILE A 337 80.35 -99.48 95.00
N ALA A 338 80.11 -98.21 95.33
CA ALA A 338 78.92 -97.47 94.86
C ALA A 338 79.05 -96.79 93.48
N ARG A 339 80.24 -96.78 92.85
CA ARG A 339 80.48 -96.04 91.59
C ARG A 339 80.19 -96.83 90.29
N GLU A 340 79.63 -98.04 90.38
CA GLU A 340 79.52 -98.95 89.22
C GLU A 340 78.09 -99.11 88.63
N LYS A 341 77.05 -98.44 89.16
CA LYS A 341 75.65 -98.68 88.73
C LYS A 341 74.82 -97.42 88.45
N GLU A 342 75.34 -96.50 87.65
CA GLU A 342 74.61 -95.28 87.25
C GLU A 342 74.21 -95.23 85.76
N MET A 343 74.47 -96.28 84.97
CA MET A 343 74.27 -96.28 83.51
C MET A 343 73.03 -97.02 82.97
N GLU A 344 72.08 -97.45 83.81
CA GLU A 344 70.94 -98.27 83.32
C GLU A 344 69.56 -97.59 83.23
N VAL A 345 69.41 -96.31 83.57
CA VAL A 345 68.08 -95.64 83.57
C VAL A 345 67.83 -94.76 82.33
N ALA A 346 68.64 -94.89 81.26
CA ALA A 346 68.43 -94.19 79.99
C ALA A 346 67.44 -94.88 79.03
N ARG A 347 66.99 -96.11 79.34
CA ARG A 347 66.23 -96.96 78.39
C ARG A 347 64.71 -96.73 78.38
N LEU A 348 64.15 -95.97 79.32
CA LEU A 348 62.69 -95.78 79.48
C LEU A 348 62.13 -94.44 78.93
N ARG A 349 62.87 -93.73 78.06
CA ARG A 349 62.35 -92.55 77.34
C ARG A 349 62.05 -92.78 75.86
N ALA A 350 62.48 -93.90 75.27
CA ALA A 350 62.30 -94.19 73.84
C ALA A 350 60.93 -94.79 73.46
N MET A 351 60.04 -95.06 74.42
CA MET A 351 58.77 -95.77 74.16
C MET A 351 57.56 -94.85 73.97
N GLN A 352 57.68 -93.54 74.23
CA GLN A 352 56.56 -92.59 74.12
C GLN A 352 56.54 -91.78 72.80
N GLU A 353 57.60 -91.85 71.99
CA GLU A 353 57.70 -91.08 70.72
C GLU A 353 56.79 -91.65 69.61
N LYS A 354 56.38 -92.92 69.70
CA LYS A 354 55.54 -93.59 68.69
C LYS A 354 54.04 -93.26 68.73
N GLN A 355 53.54 -92.58 69.77
CA GLN A 355 52.13 -92.15 69.82
C GLN A 355 51.87 -90.78 69.16
N ALA A 356 52.93 -90.00 68.90
CA ALA A 356 52.82 -88.70 68.24
C ALA A 356 52.69 -88.81 66.70
N ASP A 357 53.20 -89.89 66.10
CA ASP A 357 53.21 -90.05 64.63
C ASP A 357 51.84 -90.40 64.01
N HIS A 358 50.90 -90.93 64.79
CA HIS A 358 49.60 -91.36 64.25
C HIS A 358 48.60 -90.20 64.02
N GLN A 359 48.80 -89.05 64.67
CA GLN A 359 48.01 -87.83 64.41
C GLN A 359 48.49 -87.07 63.16
N SER A 360 49.79 -87.15 62.85
CA SER A 360 50.44 -86.52 61.69
C SER A 360 49.87 -87.03 60.35
N GLU A 361 49.55 -88.32 60.26
CA GLU A 361 49.01 -88.95 59.05
C GLU A 361 47.54 -88.54 58.76
N GLN A 362 46.75 -88.27 59.80
CA GLN A 362 45.35 -87.83 59.66
C GLN A 362 45.22 -86.35 59.28
N ASP A 363 46.17 -85.52 59.71
CA ASP A 363 46.22 -84.10 59.34
C ASP A 363 46.77 -83.87 57.93
N GLU A 364 47.64 -84.75 57.42
CA GLU A 364 48.11 -84.69 56.04
C GLU A 364 46.98 -84.99 55.02
N LEU A 365 46.10 -85.97 55.31
CA LEU A 365 44.92 -86.25 54.48
C LEU A 365 43.88 -85.13 54.53
N ARG A 366 43.74 -84.43 55.67
CA ARG A 366 42.85 -83.28 55.84
C ARG A 366 43.37 -82.05 55.09
N ALA A 367 44.68 -81.82 55.12
CA ALA A 367 45.35 -80.75 54.40
C ALA A 367 45.24 -80.91 52.87
N ARG A 368 45.42 -82.13 52.33
CA ARG A 368 45.28 -82.39 50.88
C ARG A 368 43.84 -82.16 50.38
N ARG A 369 42.83 -82.60 51.13
CA ARG A 369 41.41 -82.35 50.78
C ARG A 369 41.05 -80.86 50.87
N TYR A 370 41.60 -80.13 51.83
CA TYR A 370 41.39 -78.68 51.95
C TYR A 370 42.06 -77.91 50.80
N GLN A 371 43.28 -78.31 50.41
CA GLN A 371 44.01 -77.73 49.28
C GLN A 371 43.27 -77.98 47.96
N GLU A 372 42.79 -79.21 47.70
CA GLU A 372 41.99 -79.50 46.50
C GLU A 372 40.65 -78.76 46.48
N ALA A 373 39.96 -78.64 47.63
CA ALA A 373 38.71 -77.87 47.72
C ALA A 373 38.95 -76.38 47.45
N LYS A 374 40.03 -75.81 48.01
CA LYS A 374 40.44 -74.42 47.75
C LYS A 374 40.86 -74.21 46.30
N GLU A 375 41.53 -75.17 45.68
CA GLU A 375 41.91 -75.08 44.27
C GLU A 375 40.69 -75.15 43.34
N ARG A 376 39.70 -76.00 43.65
CA ARG A 376 38.41 -76.04 42.92
C ARG A 376 37.62 -74.75 43.09
N GLU A 377 37.54 -74.20 44.31
CA GLU A 377 36.90 -72.91 44.58
C GLU A 377 37.61 -71.77 43.85
N TRP A 378 38.95 -71.78 43.81
CA TRP A 378 39.76 -70.77 43.13
C TRP A 378 39.56 -70.84 41.61
N ARG A 379 39.62 -72.04 41.01
CA ARG A 379 39.32 -72.25 39.58
C ARG A 379 37.86 -71.92 39.21
N ALA A 380 36.92 -72.09 40.14
CA ALA A 380 35.54 -71.66 39.92
C ALA A 380 35.38 -70.13 39.99
N LYS A 381 36.07 -69.47 40.92
CA LYS A 381 36.07 -68.01 41.05
C LYS A 381 36.75 -67.32 39.87
N GLU A 382 37.89 -67.84 39.40
CA GLU A 382 38.58 -67.33 38.21
C GLU A 382 37.72 -67.47 36.95
N ARG A 383 37.09 -68.64 36.74
CA ARG A 383 36.17 -68.84 35.61
C ARG A 383 34.96 -67.90 35.68
N ALA A 384 34.34 -67.76 36.85
CA ALA A 384 33.21 -66.83 37.03
C ALA A 384 33.62 -65.36 36.85
N ALA A 385 34.84 -64.96 37.24
CA ALA A 385 35.37 -63.62 37.02
C ALA A 385 35.65 -63.37 35.53
N ALA A 386 36.26 -64.33 34.84
CA ALA A 386 36.51 -64.26 33.40
C ALA A 386 35.19 -64.21 32.58
N GLU A 387 34.19 -65.01 32.95
CA GLU A 387 32.85 -64.99 32.33
C GLU A 387 32.15 -63.64 32.54
N ARG A 388 32.24 -63.05 33.74
CA ARG A 388 31.68 -61.70 34.00
C ARG A 388 32.39 -60.62 33.19
N GLN A 389 33.72 -60.68 33.09
CA GLN A 389 34.47 -59.74 32.27
C GLN A 389 34.15 -59.89 30.78
N ALA A 390 34.01 -61.12 30.29
CA ALA A 390 33.60 -61.40 28.91
C ALA A 390 32.18 -60.90 28.64
N ALA A 391 31.22 -61.13 29.55
CA ALA A 391 29.86 -60.61 29.45
C ALA A 391 29.83 -59.07 29.46
N MET A 392 30.57 -58.43 30.37
CA MET A 392 30.66 -56.97 30.41
C MET A 392 31.27 -56.39 29.13
N MET A 393 32.29 -57.03 28.56
CA MET A 393 32.87 -56.60 27.28
C MET A 393 31.91 -56.82 26.11
N ALA A 394 31.14 -57.92 26.08
CA ALA A 394 30.12 -58.17 25.08
C ALA A 394 28.98 -57.14 25.13
N ASP A 395 28.49 -56.81 26.33
CA ASP A 395 27.47 -55.79 26.53
C ASP A 395 27.96 -54.40 26.09
N LEU A 396 29.21 -54.06 26.39
CA LEU A 396 29.82 -52.78 26.00
C LEU A 396 30.01 -52.72 24.47
N ALA A 397 30.39 -53.83 23.83
CA ALA A 397 30.46 -53.93 22.37
C ALA A 397 29.07 -53.77 21.72
N ALA A 398 28.05 -54.47 22.23
CA ALA A 398 26.67 -54.35 21.76
C ALA A 398 26.12 -52.92 21.94
N ALA A 399 26.40 -52.27 23.07
CA ALA A 399 26.02 -50.89 23.32
C ALA A 399 26.71 -49.91 22.36
N ARG A 400 28.00 -50.12 22.06
CA ARG A 400 28.74 -49.32 21.05
C ARG A 400 28.14 -49.50 19.65
N GLU A 401 27.82 -50.73 19.25
CA GLU A 401 27.17 -51.01 17.97
C GLU A 401 25.78 -50.37 17.88
N ALA A 402 24.97 -50.48 18.93
CA ALA A 402 23.66 -49.84 18.99
C ALA A 402 23.77 -48.31 18.92
N GLN A 403 24.75 -47.72 19.60
CA GLN A 403 25.03 -46.28 19.51
C GLN A 403 25.47 -45.87 18.10
N MET A 404 26.35 -46.64 17.45
CA MET A 404 26.76 -46.38 16.06
C MET A 404 25.58 -46.46 15.10
N ARG A 405 24.73 -47.50 15.22
CA ARG A 405 23.52 -47.64 14.40
C ARG A 405 22.54 -46.50 14.63
N SER A 406 22.31 -46.09 15.88
CA SER A 406 21.45 -44.95 16.19
C SER A 406 21.99 -43.64 15.58
N LYS A 407 23.31 -43.40 15.66
CA LYS A 407 23.95 -42.26 15.01
C LYS A 407 23.80 -42.30 13.48
N LEU A 408 24.00 -43.46 12.85
CA LEU A 408 23.82 -43.61 11.41
C LEU A 408 22.38 -43.36 10.97
N VAL A 409 21.40 -43.88 11.72
CA VAL A 409 19.97 -43.62 11.44
C VAL A 409 19.66 -42.13 11.62
N ALA A 410 20.15 -41.49 12.67
CA ALA A 410 19.96 -40.05 12.90
C ALA A 410 20.60 -39.20 11.78
N GLN A 411 21.78 -39.56 11.30
CA GLN A 411 22.41 -38.90 10.16
C GLN A 411 21.61 -39.10 8.88
N ALA A 412 21.09 -40.31 8.64
CA ALA A 412 20.25 -40.59 7.47
C ALA A 412 18.93 -39.82 7.51
N THR A 413 18.27 -39.72 8.68
CA THR A 413 17.03 -38.93 8.81
C THR A 413 17.29 -37.45 8.65
N MET A 414 18.38 -36.90 9.21
CA MET A 414 18.77 -35.50 8.97
C MET A 414 19.04 -35.24 7.50
N ALA A 415 19.79 -36.11 6.81
CA ALA A 415 20.06 -35.96 5.39
C ALA A 415 18.78 -36.01 4.53
N GLN A 416 17.80 -36.85 4.89
CA GLN A 416 16.50 -36.87 4.23
C GLN A 416 15.72 -35.57 4.45
N VAL A 417 15.71 -35.05 5.68
CA VAL A 417 15.08 -33.76 5.99
C VAL A 417 15.74 -32.63 5.18
N GLU A 418 17.07 -32.57 5.16
CA GLU A 418 17.83 -31.59 4.36
C GLU A 418 17.51 -31.68 2.87
N GLN A 419 17.43 -32.90 2.31
CA GLN A 419 17.03 -33.09 0.91
C GLN A 419 15.60 -32.61 0.65
N THR A 420 14.64 -32.93 1.53
CA THR A 420 13.26 -32.48 1.36
C THR A 420 13.11 -30.96 1.45
N GLU A 421 13.81 -30.31 2.39
CA GLU A 421 13.83 -28.86 2.50
C GLU A 421 14.52 -28.21 1.29
N PHE A 422 15.64 -28.78 0.82
CA PHE A 422 16.32 -28.32 -0.38
C PHE A 422 15.41 -28.39 -1.60
N MET A 423 14.71 -29.51 -1.80
CA MET A 423 13.75 -29.67 -2.90
C MET A 423 12.59 -28.67 -2.79
N ARG A 424 12.07 -28.42 -1.58
CA ARG A 424 11.02 -27.41 -1.36
C ARG A 424 11.50 -26.00 -1.69
N VAL A 425 12.74 -25.66 -1.31
CA VAL A 425 13.34 -24.36 -1.68
C VAL A 425 13.51 -24.28 -3.20
N LEU A 426 13.92 -25.37 -3.85
CA LEU A 426 14.08 -25.43 -5.30
C LEU A 426 12.75 -25.21 -6.03
N THR A 427 11.66 -25.85 -5.58
CA THR A 427 10.32 -25.66 -6.18
C THR A 427 9.83 -24.23 -6.00
N VAL A 428 9.98 -23.64 -4.81
CA VAL A 428 9.61 -22.23 -4.58
C VAL A 428 10.44 -21.27 -5.45
N ASN A 429 11.73 -21.57 -5.66
CA ASN A 429 12.58 -20.77 -6.53
C ASN A 429 12.15 -20.90 -8.00
N GLN A 430 11.83 -22.11 -8.47
CA GLN A 430 11.30 -22.32 -9.82
C GLN A 430 9.97 -21.59 -10.02
N GLU A 431 9.04 -21.68 -9.08
CA GLU A 431 7.77 -20.96 -9.12
C GLU A 431 7.97 -19.44 -9.15
N LYS A 432 8.90 -18.91 -8.36
CA LYS A 432 9.25 -17.48 -8.39
C LYS A 432 9.87 -17.07 -9.72
N GLU A 433 10.74 -17.89 -10.30
CA GLU A 433 11.34 -17.61 -11.60
C GLU A 433 10.27 -17.63 -12.71
N GLU A 434 9.33 -18.56 -12.69
CA GLU A 434 8.18 -18.59 -13.62
C GLU A 434 7.25 -17.40 -13.42
N GLN A 435 6.99 -16.99 -12.17
CA GLN A 435 6.23 -15.77 -11.88
C GLN A 435 6.94 -14.52 -12.42
N GLN A 436 8.27 -14.42 -12.26
CA GLN A 436 9.04 -13.31 -12.82
C GLN A 436 9.02 -13.32 -14.35
N ARG A 437 9.19 -14.50 -14.97
CA ARG A 437 9.10 -14.65 -16.44
C ARG A 437 7.72 -14.28 -16.97
N SER A 438 6.64 -14.70 -16.31
CA SER A 438 5.26 -14.36 -16.71
C SER A 438 4.96 -12.87 -16.53
N GLN A 439 5.44 -12.25 -15.45
CA GLN A 439 5.34 -10.80 -15.26
C GLN A 439 6.13 -10.03 -16.32
N ALA A 440 7.36 -10.45 -16.64
CA ALA A 440 8.16 -9.84 -17.70
C ALA A 440 7.50 -10.01 -19.07
N ALA A 441 6.93 -11.18 -19.37
CA ALA A 441 6.18 -11.42 -20.60
C ALA A 441 4.93 -10.53 -20.68
N ALA A 442 4.18 -10.37 -19.59
CA ALA A 442 3.03 -9.48 -19.53
C ALA A 442 3.42 -8.01 -19.74
N GLN A 443 4.50 -7.54 -19.10
CA GLN A 443 5.04 -6.20 -19.30
C GLN A 443 5.50 -5.98 -20.75
N HIS A 444 6.14 -6.98 -21.36
CA HIS A 444 6.54 -6.95 -22.76
C HIS A 444 5.32 -6.87 -23.69
N GLN A 445 4.26 -7.64 -23.42
CA GLN A 445 3.01 -7.57 -24.19
C GLN A 445 2.34 -6.20 -24.08
N ILE A 446 2.30 -5.60 -22.89
CA ILE A 446 1.78 -4.24 -22.69
C ILE A 446 2.62 -3.23 -23.48
N SER A 447 3.95 -3.35 -23.42
CA SER A 447 4.87 -2.46 -24.14
C SER A 447 4.71 -2.59 -25.67
N GLU A 448 4.54 -3.81 -26.17
CA GLU A 448 4.28 -4.08 -27.59
C GLU A 448 2.91 -3.57 -28.04
N ALA A 449 1.87 -3.69 -27.20
CA ALA A 449 0.56 -3.09 -27.47
C ALA A 449 0.66 -1.55 -27.55
N TYR A 450 1.31 -0.94 -26.55
CA TYR A 450 1.55 0.51 -26.53
C TYR A 450 2.33 0.98 -27.76
N LYS A 451 3.38 0.25 -28.17
CA LYS A 451 4.14 0.52 -29.39
C LYS A 451 3.27 0.43 -30.65
N ARG A 452 2.39 -0.56 -30.75
CA ARG A 452 1.43 -0.67 -31.88
C ARG A 452 0.49 0.53 -31.91
N ASP A 453 -0.05 0.92 -30.77
CA ASP A 453 -0.96 2.07 -30.67
C ASP A 453 -0.26 3.37 -31.06
N LEU A 454 0.98 3.58 -30.58
CA LEU A 454 1.79 4.75 -30.93
C LEU A 454 2.10 4.80 -32.43
N LEU A 455 2.48 3.67 -33.04
CA LEU A 455 2.71 3.59 -34.48
C LEU A 455 1.41 3.84 -35.26
N GLY A 456 0.27 3.35 -34.76
CA GLY A 456 -1.05 3.64 -35.31
C GLY A 456 -1.39 5.13 -35.26
N GLN A 457 -1.11 5.80 -34.13
CA GLN A 457 -1.30 7.25 -33.99
C GLN A 457 -0.40 8.04 -34.95
N ILE A 458 0.87 7.64 -35.09
CA ILE A 458 1.82 8.27 -36.03
C ILE A 458 1.32 8.12 -37.46
N GLN A 459 0.85 6.94 -37.85
CA GLN A 459 0.29 6.70 -39.18
C GLN A 459 -0.97 7.54 -39.42
N ALA A 460 -1.93 7.53 -38.49
CA ALA A 460 -3.15 8.32 -38.60
C ALA A 460 -2.87 9.82 -38.72
N HIS A 461 -1.91 10.33 -37.94
CA HIS A 461 -1.49 11.72 -38.04
C HIS A 461 -0.78 12.04 -39.36
N ALA A 462 0.07 11.12 -39.85
CA ALA A 462 0.73 11.27 -41.16
C ALA A 462 -0.28 11.23 -42.33
N GLU A 463 -1.31 10.40 -42.23
CA GLU A 463 -2.42 10.34 -43.18
C GLU A 463 -3.29 11.60 -43.14
N ALA A 464 -3.65 12.08 -41.96
CA ALA A 464 -4.38 13.34 -41.80
C ALA A 464 -3.62 14.51 -42.43
N LYS A 465 -2.30 14.61 -42.17
CA LYS A 465 -1.45 15.64 -42.78
C LYS A 465 -1.31 15.50 -44.30
N ARG A 466 -1.30 14.26 -44.82
CA ARG A 466 -1.35 14.00 -46.26
C ARG A 466 -2.69 14.42 -46.86
N ALA A 467 -3.79 14.11 -46.20
CA ALA A 467 -5.14 14.48 -46.63
C ALA A 467 -5.34 16.00 -46.63
N GLU A 468 -4.90 16.70 -45.58
CA GLU A 468 -4.93 18.17 -45.50
C GLU A 468 -4.09 18.80 -46.63
N ARG A 469 -2.91 18.25 -46.92
CA ARG A 469 -2.10 18.72 -48.05
C ARG A 469 -2.78 18.45 -49.39
N ALA A 470 -3.46 17.31 -49.55
CA ALA A 470 -4.21 16.99 -50.75
C ALA A 470 -5.41 17.93 -50.92
N SER A 471 -6.19 18.18 -49.87
CA SER A 471 -7.32 19.11 -49.90
C SER A 471 -6.87 20.54 -50.23
N TYR A 472 -5.75 21.00 -49.65
CA TYR A 472 -5.17 22.30 -49.99
C TYR A 472 -4.77 22.40 -51.47
N LEU A 473 -4.15 21.36 -52.03
CA LEU A 473 -3.80 21.31 -53.45
C LEU A 473 -5.05 21.25 -54.35
N GLU A 474 -6.08 20.50 -53.94
CA GLU A 474 -7.36 20.44 -54.64
C GLU A 474 -8.11 21.79 -54.62
N GLU A 475 -8.11 22.50 -53.50
CA GLU A 475 -8.63 23.87 -53.41
C GLU A 475 -7.87 24.80 -54.36
N GLY A 476 -6.54 24.71 -54.39
CA GLY A 476 -5.71 25.46 -55.35
C GLY A 476 -6.00 25.11 -56.81
N ASN A 477 -6.36 23.85 -57.10
CA ASN A 477 -6.76 23.42 -58.44
C ASN A 477 -8.18 23.91 -58.79
N LYS A 478 -9.12 23.86 -57.86
CA LYS A 478 -10.48 24.40 -58.02
C LYS A 478 -10.45 25.90 -58.29
N ILE A 479 -9.64 26.66 -57.56
CA ILE A 479 -9.46 28.10 -57.79
C ILE A 479 -8.92 28.35 -59.20
N ARG A 480 -7.89 27.60 -59.63
CA ARG A 480 -7.36 27.72 -61.00
C ARG A 480 -8.41 27.34 -62.06
N GLN A 481 -9.23 26.33 -61.80
CA GLN A 481 -10.29 25.91 -62.72
C GLN A 481 -11.39 26.97 -62.84
N VAL A 482 -11.80 27.59 -61.73
CA VAL A 482 -12.75 28.72 -61.72
C VAL A 482 -12.19 29.90 -62.52
N GLN A 483 -10.94 30.29 -62.28
CA GLN A 483 -10.28 31.36 -63.03
C GLN A 483 -10.17 31.04 -64.54
N GLN A 484 -9.95 29.77 -64.91
CA GLN A 484 -9.95 29.34 -66.32
C GLN A 484 -11.35 29.41 -66.93
N GLN A 485 -12.39 28.99 -66.20
CA GLN A 485 -13.78 29.08 -66.66
C GLN A 485 -14.22 30.53 -66.84
N GLU A 486 -13.85 31.43 -65.92
CA GLU A 486 -14.10 32.86 -66.04
C GLU A 486 -13.40 33.46 -67.27
N LYS A 487 -12.14 33.10 -67.51
CA LYS A 487 -11.43 33.51 -68.73
C LYS A 487 -12.14 33.02 -69.99
N ALA A 488 -12.53 31.75 -70.04
CA ALA A 488 -13.24 31.18 -71.17
C ALA A 488 -14.59 31.90 -71.41
N SER A 489 -15.35 32.17 -70.36
CA SER A 489 -16.61 32.94 -70.45
C SER A 489 -16.37 34.38 -70.94
N LEU A 490 -15.31 35.04 -70.48
CA LEU A 490 -14.96 36.39 -70.95
C LEU A 490 -14.50 36.37 -72.43
N GLU A 491 -13.80 35.31 -72.87
CA GLU A 491 -13.44 35.12 -74.27
C GLU A 491 -14.66 34.82 -75.15
N GLU A 492 -15.63 34.03 -74.66
CA GLU A 492 -16.91 33.81 -75.33
C GLU A 492 -17.73 35.10 -75.45
N ILE A 493 -17.80 35.90 -74.38
CA ILE A 493 -18.48 37.21 -74.39
C ILE A 493 -17.79 38.16 -75.39
N LYS A 494 -16.45 38.18 -75.41
CA LYS A 494 -15.66 38.95 -76.37
C LYS A 494 -15.97 38.51 -77.80
N ALA A 495 -16.04 37.20 -78.07
CA ALA A 495 -16.39 36.67 -79.38
C ALA A 495 -17.82 37.05 -79.79
N ARG A 496 -18.79 36.95 -78.88
CA ARG A 496 -20.18 37.40 -79.13
C ARG A 496 -20.26 38.89 -79.43
N LYS A 497 -19.54 39.73 -78.67
CA LYS A 497 -19.48 41.19 -78.89
C LYS A 497 -18.84 41.54 -80.24
N LEU A 498 -17.80 40.82 -80.65
CA LEU A 498 -17.19 40.98 -81.98
C LEU A 498 -18.16 40.58 -83.10
N GLN A 499 -18.90 39.48 -82.92
CA GLN A 499 -19.96 39.07 -83.86
C GLN A 499 -21.09 40.10 -83.93
N GLU A 500 -21.53 40.66 -82.79
CA GLU A 500 -22.54 41.72 -82.72
C GLU A 500 -22.09 42.98 -83.48
N LEU A 501 -20.82 43.39 -83.32
CA LEU A 501 -20.23 44.51 -84.07
C LEU A 501 -20.12 44.23 -85.58
N ALA A 502 -19.82 42.99 -85.96
CA ALA A 502 -19.80 42.58 -87.36
C ALA A 502 -21.21 42.58 -87.99
N CYS A 503 -22.22 42.05 -87.30
CA CYS A 503 -23.62 42.09 -87.73
C CYS A 503 -24.18 43.52 -87.81
N SER A 504 -23.68 44.42 -86.96
CA SER A 504 -24.06 45.85 -86.95
C SER A 504 -23.39 46.67 -88.07
N GLY A 505 -22.55 46.05 -88.92
CA GLY A 505 -21.94 46.69 -90.09
C GLY A 505 -20.75 47.60 -89.77
N VAL A 506 -20.13 47.47 -88.59
CA VAL A 506 -18.96 48.28 -88.21
C VAL A 506 -17.72 47.81 -88.99
N PRO A 507 -16.96 48.68 -89.67
CA PRO A 507 -15.74 48.29 -90.39
C PRO A 507 -14.66 47.65 -89.50
N GLU A 508 -13.96 46.64 -90.01
CA GLU A 508 -12.95 45.84 -89.26
C GLU A 508 -11.84 46.69 -88.60
N LYS A 509 -11.51 47.85 -89.16
CA LYS A 509 -10.51 48.78 -88.60
C LYS A 509 -10.83 49.17 -87.15
N TYR A 510 -12.10 49.30 -86.80
CA TYR A 510 -12.54 49.68 -85.45
C TYR A 510 -12.82 48.48 -84.53
N GLN A 511 -12.83 47.26 -85.08
CA GLN A 511 -12.98 46.01 -84.31
C GLN A 511 -11.62 45.47 -83.82
N ALA A 512 -10.52 45.90 -84.48
CA ALA A 512 -9.18 45.40 -84.24
C ALA A 512 -8.69 45.60 -82.78
N GLU A 513 -9.08 46.68 -82.11
CA GLU A 513 -8.69 46.94 -80.72
C GLU A 513 -9.39 45.98 -79.76
N LEU A 514 -10.70 45.78 -79.92
CA LEU A 514 -11.46 44.80 -79.13
C LEU A 514 -10.94 43.39 -79.40
N ALA A 515 -10.63 43.04 -80.65
CA ALA A 515 -10.05 41.75 -81.00
C ALA A 515 -8.67 41.51 -80.36
N ARG A 516 -7.84 42.55 -80.23
CA ARG A 516 -6.51 42.48 -79.60
C ARG A 516 -6.53 42.60 -78.07
N MET A 517 -7.67 42.95 -77.47
CA MET A 517 -7.78 43.08 -76.01
C MET A 517 -7.48 41.74 -75.32
N ARG A 518 -6.42 41.72 -74.51
CA ARG A 518 -6.04 40.55 -73.70
C ARG A 518 -6.80 40.56 -72.38
N ILE A 519 -7.47 39.45 -72.08
CA ILE A 519 -8.17 39.25 -70.82
C ILE A 519 -7.13 38.95 -69.75
N LYS A 520 -6.80 39.95 -68.94
CA LYS A 520 -5.89 39.79 -67.80
C LYS A 520 -6.64 39.07 -66.68
N SER A 521 -6.09 38.00 -66.13
CA SER A 521 -6.63 37.46 -64.89
C SER A 521 -6.28 38.41 -63.76
N ALA A 522 -7.20 38.60 -62.82
CA ALA A 522 -6.86 39.16 -61.52
C ALA A 522 -5.75 38.28 -60.91
N LYS A 523 -4.75 38.94 -60.32
CA LYS A 523 -3.64 38.28 -59.63
C LYS A 523 -4.10 37.72 -58.31
#